data_AF-A0A3D5V9S4-F1
#
_entry.id   AF-A0A3D5V9S4-F1
#
_cell.length_a   1.000
_cell.length_b   1.000
_cell.length_c   1.000
_cell.angle_alpha   90.00
_cell.angle_beta   90.00
_cell.angle_gamma   90.00
#
_symmetry.space_group_name_H-M   'P 1'
#
loop_
_entity.id
_entity.type
_entity.pdbx_description
1 polymer ?
#
loop_
_entity_poly.entity_id
_entity_poly.type
_entity_poly.pdbx_seq_one_letter_code
_entity_poly.pdbx_strand_id
1 'polypeptide(L)'
;MEEIMILEFSVSNYRSFKEKQTLSFEPTSDTTNEEYYCHQLTPKIKLLKFAILYGSNASGKTNILRALSFLRHIAIKPREMEDE
;
A
#
# COMPACT_ATOMS: atom_id res chain seq x y z
N MET A 1 -1.20 -8.30 20.65
CA MET A 1 -1.60 -7.10 19.87
C MET A 1 -1.97 -7.59 18.49
N GLU A 2 -3.05 -7.09 17.91
CA GLU A 2 -3.44 -7.46 16.55
C GLU A 2 -2.56 -6.71 15.56
N GLU A 3 -1.83 -7.42 14.71
CA GLU A 3 -0.95 -6.82 13.71
C GLU A 3 -1.75 -6.37 12.50
N ILE A 4 -1.58 -5.11 12.11
CA ILE A 4 -2.25 -4.52 10.93
C ILE A 4 -1.18 -4.25 9.88
N MET A 5 -1.29 -4.93 8.73
CA MET A 5 -0.43 -4.74 7.57
C MET A 5 -1.27 -4.54 6.30
N ILE A 6 -0.71 -3.80 5.33
CA ILE A 6 -1.35 -3.57 4.03
C ILE A 6 -1.04 -4.76 3.12
N LEU A 7 -2.06 -5.47 2.64
CA LEU A 7 -1.92 -6.48 1.58
C LEU A 7 -1.82 -5.81 0.20
N GLU A 8 -2.78 -4.93 -0.11
CA GLU A 8 -2.84 -4.23 -1.37
C GLU A 8 -3.32 -2.79 -1.15
N PHE A 9 -2.73 -1.86 -1.89
CA PHE A 9 -3.23 -0.49 -2.04
C PHE A 9 -3.46 -0.18 -3.51
N SER A 10 -4.63 0.36 -3.83
CA SER A 10 -5.01 0.73 -5.19
C SER A 10 -5.50 2.17 -5.27
N VAL A 11 -5.12 2.89 -6.33
CA VAL A 11 -5.56 4.28 -6.57
C VAL A 11 -5.80 4.53 -8.06
N SER A 12 -6.87 5.26 -8.39
CA SER A 12 -7.18 5.77 -9.72
C SER A 12 -7.69 7.21 -9.61
N ASN A 13 -7.71 7.94 -10.74
CA ASN A 13 -8.15 9.34 -10.80
C ASN A 13 -7.53 10.24 -9.72
N TYR A 14 -6.23 10.07 -9.45
CA TYR A 14 -5.50 10.80 -8.42
C TYR A 14 -4.22 11.42 -8.98
N ARG A 15 -4.18 12.75 -9.05
CA ARG A 15 -3.06 13.53 -9.59
C ARG A 15 -2.67 13.04 -10.99
N SER A 16 -1.50 12.40 -11.15
CA SER A 16 -1.00 11.90 -12.44
C SER A 16 -1.54 10.52 -12.82
N PHE A 17 -2.33 9.88 -11.97
CA PHE A 17 -2.90 8.57 -12.23
C PHE A 17 -4.31 8.71 -12.79
N LYS A 18 -4.44 8.52 -14.10
CA LYS A 18 -5.75 8.33 -14.75
C LYS A 18 -6.24 6.91 -14.50
N GLU A 19 -5.44 5.93 -14.91
CA GLU A 19 -5.72 4.51 -14.74
C GLU A 19 -5.34 3.99 -13.35
N LYS A 20 -5.98 2.88 -12.94
CA LYS A 20 -5.72 2.21 -11.67
C LYS A 20 -4.26 1.80 -11.54
N GLN A 21 -3.61 2.25 -10.47
CA GLN A 21 -2.29 1.80 -10.04
C GLN A 21 -2.44 0.98 -8.78
N THR A 22 -1.74 -0.16 -8.72
CA THR A 22 -1.80 -1.10 -7.58
C THR A 22 -0.40 -1.32 -7.02
N LEU A 23 -0.26 -1.16 -5.71
CA LEU A 23 0.89 -1.56 -4.91
C LEU A 23 0.48 -2.81 -4.11
N SER A 24 1.00 -3.97 -4.50
CA SER A 24 0.74 -5.25 -3.85
C SER A 24 1.94 -5.71 -3.01
N PHE A 25 1.66 -6.20 -1.81
CA PHE A 25 2.60 -6.89 -0.93
C PHE A 25 2.35 -8.40 -0.93
N GLU A 26 1.59 -8.91 -1.90
CA GLU A 26 1.41 -10.34 -2.09
C GLU A 26 2.75 -10.97 -2.51
N PRO A 27 3.24 -11.98 -1.77
CA PRO A 27 4.44 -12.69 -2.15
C PRO A 27 4.19 -13.49 -3.44
N THR A 28 5.21 -13.58 -4.28
CA THR A 28 5.16 -14.43 -5.46
C THR A 28 5.32 -15.91 -5.07
N SER A 29 5.28 -16.81 -6.06
CA SER A 29 5.61 -18.22 -5.84
C SER A 29 7.09 -18.49 -5.52
N ASP A 30 7.95 -17.47 -5.59
CA ASP A 30 9.36 -17.60 -5.21
C ASP A 30 9.49 -17.60 -3.68
N THR A 31 10.10 -18.66 -3.17
CA THR A 31 10.31 -18.89 -1.73
C THR A 31 11.75 -18.64 -1.29
N THR A 32 12.60 -18.17 -2.21
CA THR A 32 13.99 -17.84 -1.92
C THR A 32 14.06 -16.73 -0.86
N ASN A 33 14.77 -16.99 0.24
CA ASN A 33 14.96 -16.02 1.34
C ASN A 33 13.64 -15.50 1.93
N GLU A 34 12.58 -16.31 1.90
CA GLU A 34 11.26 -15.94 2.39
C GLU A 34 11.27 -15.51 3.87
N GLU A 35 12.09 -16.15 4.70
CA GLU A 35 12.28 -15.77 6.11
C GLU A 35 12.74 -14.31 6.29
N TYR A 36 13.49 -13.79 5.32
CA TYR A 36 13.97 -12.41 5.31
C TYR A 36 12.93 -11.46 4.71
N TYR A 37 12.29 -11.83 3.61
CA TYR A 37 11.47 -10.91 2.82
C TYR A 37 9.98 -10.93 3.18
N CYS A 38 9.49 -12.01 3.77
CA CYS A 38 8.08 -12.21 4.08
C CYS A 38 7.79 -12.22 5.58
N HIS A 39 6.61 -11.75 5.95
CA HIS A 39 6.05 -11.79 7.28
C HIS A 39 4.77 -12.65 7.28
N GLN A 40 4.69 -13.59 8.23
CA GLN A 40 3.52 -14.46 8.38
C GLN A 40 2.50 -13.78 9.31
N LEU A 41 1.42 -13.25 8.75
CA LEU A 41 0.39 -12.52 9.50
C LEU A 41 -0.61 -13.47 10.17
N THR A 42 -1.04 -14.50 9.45
CA THR A 42 -1.90 -15.60 9.95
C THR A 42 -1.45 -16.91 9.32
N PRO A 43 -1.87 -18.10 9.76
CA PRO A 43 -1.49 -19.36 9.10
C PRO A 43 -1.82 -19.45 7.60
N LYS A 44 -2.72 -18.59 7.09
CA LYS A 44 -3.13 -18.55 5.68
C LYS A 44 -2.62 -17.33 4.92
N ILE A 45 -2.15 -16.29 5.61
CA ILE A 45 -1.80 -15.00 5.00
C ILE A 45 -0.35 -14.68 5.31
N LYS A 46 0.42 -14.51 4.24
CA LYS A 46 1.82 -14.11 4.24
C LYS A 46 1.97 -12.87 3.34
N LEU A 47 2.79 -11.92 3.76
CA LEU A 47 2.98 -10.64 3.08
C LEU A 47 4.47 -10.32 2.92
N LEU A 48 4.83 -9.58 1.88
CA LEU A 48 6.15 -8.95 1.75
C LEU A 48 6.33 -7.85 2.81
N LYS A 49 7.53 -7.77 3.42
CA LYS A 49 7.88 -6.73 4.41
C LYS A 49 8.14 -5.36 3.78
N PHE A 50 8.50 -5.32 2.50
CA PHE A 50 8.81 -4.09 1.77
C PHE A 50 8.33 -4.17 0.33
N ALA A 51 8.20 -3.00 -0.30
CA ALA A 51 7.93 -2.88 -1.72
C ALA A 51 8.91 -1.87 -2.33
N ILE A 52 9.23 -2.05 -3.61
CA ILE A 52 10.16 -1.19 -4.34
C ILE A 52 9.38 -0.37 -5.36
N LEU A 53 9.43 0.96 -5.23
CA LEU A 53 8.89 1.89 -6.22
C LEU A 53 10.01 2.36 -7.15
N TYR A 54 10.03 1.85 -8.37
CA TYR A 54 11.04 2.18 -9.39
C TYR A 54 10.40 2.74 -10.67
N GLY A 55 11.20 3.38 -11.53
CA GLY A 55 10.76 3.98 -12.79
C GLY A 55 11.41 5.33 -13.08
N SER A 56 11.16 5.89 -14.26
CA SER A 56 11.73 7.17 -14.71
C SER A 56 11.34 8.36 -13.82
N ASN A 57 12.10 9.46 -13.91
CA ASN A 57 11.70 10.71 -13.27
C ASN A 57 10.32 11.14 -13.78
N ALA A 58 9.53 11.77 -12.89
CA ALA A 58 8.14 12.16 -13.15
C ALA A 58 7.14 11.02 -13.46
N SER A 59 7.51 9.74 -13.32
CA SER A 59 6.61 8.60 -13.52
C SER A 59 5.47 8.46 -12.48
N GLY A 60 5.35 9.39 -11.54
CA GLY A 60 4.30 9.38 -10.52
C GLY A 60 4.63 8.67 -9.20
N LYS A 61 5.86 8.16 -9.00
CA LYS A 61 6.26 7.49 -7.73
C LYS A 61 5.90 8.29 -6.46
N THR A 62 6.20 9.59 -6.43
CA THR A 62 5.82 10.47 -5.32
C THR A 62 4.30 10.55 -5.12
N ASN A 63 3.51 10.41 -6.20
CA ASN A 63 2.06 10.43 -6.12
C ASN A 63 1.48 9.15 -5.49
N ILE A 64 2.13 7.98 -5.58
CA ILE A 64 1.75 6.79 -4.79
C ILE A 64 1.87 7.10 -3.29
N LEU A 65 2.99 7.67 -2.86
CA LEU A 65 3.21 8.05 -1.46
C LEU A 65 2.18 9.09 -0.99
N ARG A 66 1.83 10.05 -1.84
CA ARG A 66 0.78 11.05 -1.55
C ARG A 66 -0.60 10.42 -1.44
N ALA A 67 -0.91 9.44 -2.29
CA ALA A 67 -2.18 8.72 -2.23
C ALA A 67 -2.30 7.88 -0.95
N LEU A 68 -1.22 7.18 -0.55
CA LEU A 68 -1.15 6.47 0.73
C LEU A 68 -1.31 7.42 1.93
N SER A 69 -0.65 8.57 1.90
CA SER A 69 -0.79 9.60 2.95
C SER A 69 -2.22 10.15 3.02
N PHE A 70 -2.86 10.36 1.87
CA PHE A 70 -4.26 10.77 1.79
C PHE A 70 -5.20 9.71 2.38
N LEU A 71 -5.02 8.43 2.01
CA LEU A 71 -5.79 7.32 2.59
C LEU A 71 -5.64 7.29 4.11
N ARG A 72 -4.41 7.39 4.63
CA ARG A 72 -4.16 7.45 6.07
C ARG A 72 -4.89 8.62 6.73
N HIS A 73 -4.88 9.79 6.09
CA HIS A 73 -5.55 10.97 6.61
C HIS A 73 -7.05 10.74 6.77
N ILE A 74 -7.73 10.24 5.74
CA ILE A 74 -9.18 10.01 5.77
C ILE A 74 -9.58 8.80 6.63
N ALA A 75 -8.73 7.77 6.72
CA ALA A 75 -9.04 6.55 7.47
C ALA A 75 -8.85 6.72 8.99
N ILE A 76 -7.89 7.55 9.42
CA ILE A 76 -7.56 7.74 10.83
C ILE A 76 -8.18 9.02 11.41
N LYS A 77 -8.36 10.05 10.59
CA LYS A 77 -9.03 11.30 10.98
C LYS A 77 -10.35 11.43 10.22
N PRO A 78 -11.42 10.75 10.67
CA PRO A 78 -12.74 11.08 10.16
C PRO A 78 -12.97 12.58 10.41
N ARG A 79 -13.49 13.26 9.38
CA ARG A 79 -13.91 14.65 9.52
C ARG A 79 -15.01 14.67 10.58
N GLU A 80 -14.83 15.43 11.66
CA GLU A 80 -15.97 15.81 12.48
C GLU A 80 -16.91 16.55 11.52
N MET A 81 -18.09 15.98 11.28
CA MET A 81 -19.14 16.72 10.62
C MET A 81 -19.47 17.84 11.60
N GLU A 82 -19.20 19.08 11.20
CA GLU A 82 -19.86 20.21 11.86
C GLU A 82 -21.36 20.00 11.58
N ASP A 83 -22.10 19.62 12.62
CA ASP A 83 -23.55 19.57 12.57
C ASP A 83 -24.05 20.98 12.20
N GLU A 84 -24.57 21.13 10.98
CA GLU A 84 -25.41 22.29 10.59
C GLU A 84 -26.81 22.17 11.20
#